data_AF-A0A8J8DME8-F1
#
_entry.id   AF-A0A8J8DME8-F1
#
_cell.length_a   1.000
_cell.length_b   1.000
_cell.length_c   1.000
_cell.angle_alpha   90.00
_cell.angle_beta   90.00
_cell.angle_gamma   90.00
#
_symmetry.space_group_name_H-M   'P 1'
#
loop_
_entity.id
_entity.type
_entity.pdbx_description
1 polymer ?
#
loop_
_entity_poly.entity_id
_entity_poly.type
_entity_poly.pdbx_seq_one_letter_code
_entity_poly.pdbx_strand_id
1 'polypeptide(L)'
;MGKLKYILAVFTITFLLIAPLTVRGESNIILWKGQVCENVPYQKSIESVDIANSTIYVGCGYIENIKGVLWYRGNITAFSLEGQKLWSESVGFVRKIQKVQDGIIVGVDISRGPSDWFGTLGKIWLLQNNGSLVSGNITYGSFFDFQIVDNEIYISDGWWIGEGKANETWGRVYKWKVLGDKFVEEWYVELNGTIGRVRVGNGIIYAGSGAPSGYRMKYYFGDVYGISPEGKILWKVHTGWWIRDMEVWNDYVIVGTGFENVAGKLYLIDNKGNVVWSTDLYYVEDIEVENNVAYVAGIQGSEGKVTAIDLASKKKLWEVSFPYRAKVVKYYNNKLLIGTGKFDIKQENNQSVVYNVGSLYIVDSKTGNILEKIDTGYVRSIALSGNIAVIGTGGKDFYVIDLSKIKEKSTLNQQALMVIVAVIVIATGIAAYTSRRKHAEK
;
A
#
# COMPACT_ATOMS: atom_id res chain seq x y z
N MET A 1 37.20 28.81 46.12
CA MET A 1 35.74 28.53 46.16
C MET A 1 34.91 29.26 45.10
N GLY A 2 35.23 30.50 44.68
CA GLY A 2 34.38 31.27 43.75
C GLY A 2 34.17 30.64 42.34
N LYS A 3 35.21 30.04 41.74
CA LYS A 3 35.10 29.44 40.38
C LYS A 3 34.14 28.25 40.29
N LEU A 4 34.04 27.46 41.37
CA LEU A 4 33.18 26.28 41.40
C LEU A 4 31.69 26.67 41.40
N LYS A 5 31.33 27.78 42.06
CA LYS A 5 29.96 28.31 42.08
C LYS A 5 29.50 28.79 40.71
N TYR A 6 30.39 29.41 39.92
CA TYR A 6 30.07 29.85 38.56
C TYR A 6 29.88 28.68 37.60
N ILE A 7 30.74 27.66 37.67
CA ILE A 7 30.60 26.46 36.83
C ILE A 7 29.27 25.74 37.14
N LEU A 8 28.95 25.60 38.43
CA LEU A 8 27.70 24.96 38.86
C LEU A 8 26.46 25.75 38.42
N ALA A 9 26.50 27.09 38.50
CA ALA A 9 25.40 27.94 38.04
C ALA A 9 25.18 27.85 36.52
N VAL A 10 26.26 27.87 35.73
CA VAL A 10 26.17 27.71 34.26
C VAL A 10 25.63 26.32 33.91
N PHE A 11 26.10 25.26 34.58
CA PHE A 11 25.59 23.90 34.36
C PHE A 11 24.12 23.78 34.73
N THR A 12 23.69 24.40 35.83
CA THR A 12 22.30 24.34 36.29
C THR A 12 21.37 25.12 35.37
N ILE A 13 21.78 26.31 34.91
CA ILE A 13 21.02 27.10 33.93
C ILE A 13 20.95 26.38 32.59
N THR A 14 22.06 25.80 32.14
CA THR A 14 22.10 25.03 30.88
C THR A 14 21.23 23.78 30.99
N PHE A 15 21.28 23.06 32.11
CA PHE A 15 20.43 21.90 32.36
C PHE A 15 18.95 22.27 32.46
N LEU A 16 18.60 23.38 33.11
CA LEU A 16 17.23 23.89 33.20
C LEU A 16 16.68 24.39 31.86
N LEU A 17 17.55 24.90 30.97
CA LEU A 17 17.16 25.28 29.60
C LEU A 17 17.00 24.06 28.68
N ILE A 18 17.72 22.96 28.94
CA ILE A 18 17.66 21.72 28.14
C ILE A 18 16.60 20.74 28.67
N ALA A 19 16.32 20.73 29.97
CA ALA A 19 15.35 19.83 30.61
C ALA A 19 13.92 19.89 30.01
N PRO A 20 13.34 21.06 29.68
CA PRO A 20 12.03 21.09 29.02
C PRO A 20 12.07 20.62 27.55
N LEU A 21 13.26 20.46 26.94
CA LEU A 21 13.40 19.91 25.58
C LEU A 21 13.37 18.36 25.55
N THR A 22 13.48 17.69 26.70
CA THR A 22 13.61 16.22 26.77
C THR A 22 12.39 15.50 27.30
N VAL A 23 11.38 16.18 27.84
CA VAL A 23 10.11 15.56 28.23
C VAL A 23 9.24 15.35 26.98
N ARG A 24 9.63 14.40 26.13
CA ARG A 24 8.77 13.87 25.07
C ARG A 24 7.81 12.87 25.68
N GLY A 25 6.58 13.28 25.95
CA GLY A 25 5.50 12.33 26.15
C GLY A 25 5.35 11.48 24.88
N GLU A 26 5.34 10.15 25.03
CA GLU A 26 5.04 9.22 23.95
C GLU A 26 3.64 9.52 23.42
N SER A 27 3.55 10.16 22.25
CA SER A 27 2.28 10.34 21.58
C SER A 27 1.87 9.00 20.98
N ASN A 28 0.88 8.34 21.58
CA ASN A 28 0.34 7.11 21.02
C ASN A 28 -0.33 7.41 19.67
N ILE A 29 0.37 7.03 18.60
CA ILE A 29 -0.05 7.19 17.21
C ILE A 29 -1.19 6.24 16.82
N ILE A 30 -1.27 5.09 17.48
CA ILE A 30 -2.35 4.12 17.29
C ILE A 30 -3.55 4.59 18.12
N LEU A 31 -4.65 4.92 17.43
CA LEU A 31 -5.91 5.26 18.08
C LEU A 31 -6.52 4.00 18.71
N TRP A 32 -6.61 2.94 17.93
CA TRP A 32 -7.06 1.63 18.40
C TRP A 32 -6.69 0.53 17.40
N LYS A 33 -6.82 -0.72 17.88
CA LYS A 33 -6.59 -1.95 17.12
C LYS A 33 -7.88 -2.75 17.08
N GLY A 34 -8.28 -3.19 15.90
CA GLY A 34 -9.46 -4.04 15.69
C GLY A 34 -9.10 -5.41 15.14
N GLN A 35 -10.09 -6.31 15.15
CA GLN A 35 -9.98 -7.65 14.57
C GLN A 35 -11.18 -7.96 13.67
N VAL A 36 -10.95 -8.76 12.64
CA VAL A 36 -11.99 -9.33 11.77
C VAL A 36 -11.76 -10.83 11.58
N CYS A 37 -12.84 -11.56 11.27
CA CYS A 37 -12.80 -13.01 11.06
C CYS A 37 -12.18 -13.80 12.22
N GLU A 38 -12.37 -13.37 13.46
CA GLU A 38 -11.69 -13.90 14.66
C GLU A 38 -11.81 -15.43 14.80
N ASN A 39 -12.98 -15.98 14.51
CA ASN A 39 -13.31 -17.40 14.71
C ASN A 39 -12.85 -18.33 13.57
N VAL A 40 -12.17 -17.80 12.56
CA VAL A 40 -11.66 -18.61 11.44
C VAL A 40 -10.35 -19.30 11.88
N PRO A 41 -10.20 -20.63 11.75
CA PRO A 41 -8.97 -21.33 12.13
C PRO A 41 -7.88 -21.29 11.05
N TYR A 42 -8.24 -20.90 9.82
CA TYR A 42 -7.34 -20.85 8.67
C TYR A 42 -6.50 -19.57 8.62
N GLN A 43 -5.47 -19.56 7.77
CA GLN A 43 -4.74 -18.34 7.43
C GLN A 43 -5.69 -17.31 6.82
N LYS A 44 -5.63 -16.09 7.34
CA LYS A 44 -6.50 -14.96 6.97
C LYS A 44 -5.64 -13.84 6.42
N SER A 45 -6.27 -12.94 5.69
CA SER A 45 -5.62 -11.70 5.26
C SER A 45 -6.64 -10.58 5.13
N ILE A 46 -6.24 -9.37 5.46
CA ILE A 46 -6.97 -8.13 5.20
C ILE A 46 -6.36 -7.47 3.97
N GLU A 47 -6.78 -7.93 2.79
CA GLU A 47 -6.25 -7.45 1.51
C GLU A 47 -6.77 -6.07 1.12
N SER A 48 -7.86 -5.60 1.74
CA SER A 48 -8.41 -4.28 1.47
C SER A 48 -9.05 -3.68 2.70
N VAL A 49 -8.79 -2.39 2.89
CA VAL A 49 -9.44 -1.50 3.83
C VAL A 49 -9.87 -0.24 3.08
N ASP A 50 -10.91 0.42 3.58
CA ASP A 50 -11.34 1.73 3.09
C ASP A 50 -11.86 2.57 4.27
N ILE A 51 -11.86 3.89 4.13
CA ILE A 51 -12.38 4.82 5.14
C ILE A 51 -13.09 5.98 4.47
N ALA A 52 -14.37 6.18 4.80
CA ALA A 52 -15.18 7.25 4.27
C ALA A 52 -16.27 7.65 5.26
N ASN A 53 -16.58 8.94 5.33
CA ASN A 53 -17.67 9.49 6.17
C ASN A 53 -17.66 8.94 7.61
N SER A 54 -16.48 8.92 8.24
CA SER A 54 -16.27 8.39 9.59
C SER A 54 -16.60 6.90 9.77
N THR A 55 -16.69 6.14 8.69
CA THR A 55 -16.84 4.69 8.70
C THR A 55 -15.61 4.03 8.12
N ILE A 56 -15.11 3.02 8.82
CA ILE A 56 -13.97 2.20 8.43
C ILE A 56 -14.50 0.86 7.92
N TYR A 57 -14.12 0.48 6.71
CA TYR A 57 -14.49 -0.79 6.09
C TYR A 57 -13.27 -1.69 6.04
N VAL A 58 -13.41 -2.92 6.53
CA VAL A 58 -12.31 -3.89 6.62
C VAL A 58 -12.74 -5.20 5.98
N GLY A 59 -12.06 -5.56 4.89
CA GLY A 59 -12.31 -6.77 4.13
C GLY A 59 -11.35 -7.87 4.53
N CYS A 60 -11.89 -8.97 5.07
CA CYS A 60 -11.15 -10.18 5.38
C CYS A 60 -11.33 -11.22 4.25
N GLY A 61 -10.28 -12.00 3.99
CA GLY A 61 -10.35 -13.21 3.17
C GLY A 61 -9.60 -14.39 3.81
N TYR A 62 -10.10 -15.59 3.59
CA TYR A 62 -9.46 -16.86 3.96
C TYR A 62 -9.84 -17.98 2.97
N ILE A 63 -9.02 -19.01 2.91
CA ILE A 63 -9.23 -20.16 2.02
C ILE A 63 -9.55 -21.39 2.86
N GLU A 64 -10.64 -22.07 2.52
CA GLU A 64 -11.09 -23.30 3.14
C GLU A 64 -11.01 -24.45 2.13
N ASN A 65 -10.48 -25.60 2.52
CA ASN A 65 -10.48 -26.80 1.68
C ASN A 65 -11.61 -27.73 2.10
N ILE A 66 -12.64 -27.85 1.26
CA ILE A 66 -13.79 -28.73 1.50
C ILE A 66 -13.78 -29.81 0.43
N LYS A 67 -13.43 -31.04 0.81
CA LYS A 67 -13.41 -32.21 -0.09
C LYS A 67 -12.57 -32.00 -1.35
N GLY A 68 -11.42 -31.32 -1.22
CA GLY A 68 -10.52 -31.04 -2.35
C GLY A 68 -10.85 -29.77 -3.15
N VAL A 69 -11.94 -29.08 -2.80
CA VAL A 69 -12.35 -27.80 -3.42
C VAL A 69 -11.88 -26.65 -2.54
N LEU A 70 -11.20 -25.67 -3.15
CA LEU A 70 -10.74 -24.47 -2.46
C LEU A 70 -11.83 -23.38 -2.50
N TRP A 71 -12.41 -23.10 -1.34
CA TRP A 71 -13.42 -22.08 -1.16
C TRP A 71 -12.79 -20.79 -0.68
N TYR A 72 -13.09 -19.70 -1.38
CA TYR A 72 -12.63 -18.35 -1.06
C TYR A 72 -13.73 -17.67 -0.25
N ARG A 73 -13.51 -17.54 1.06
CA ARG A 73 -14.49 -17.01 2.00
C ARG A 73 -13.96 -15.76 2.67
N GLY A 74 -14.86 -14.98 3.24
CA GLY A 74 -14.49 -13.73 3.87
C GLY A 74 -15.69 -12.82 4.09
N ASN A 75 -15.43 -11.82 4.93
CA ASN A 75 -16.44 -10.87 5.37
C ASN A 75 -15.93 -9.45 5.13
N ILE A 76 -16.86 -8.55 4.87
CA ILE A 76 -16.67 -7.11 4.98
C ILE A 76 -17.30 -6.64 6.29
N THR A 77 -16.56 -5.89 7.08
CA THR A 77 -17.00 -5.38 8.39
C THR A 77 -16.84 -3.86 8.44
N ALA A 78 -17.85 -3.16 8.94
CA ALA A 78 -17.80 -1.71 9.16
C ALA A 78 -17.62 -1.38 10.64
N PHE A 79 -16.82 -0.35 10.90
CA PHE A 79 -16.55 0.20 12.23
C PHE A 79 -16.71 1.73 12.23
N SER A 80 -17.09 2.31 13.36
CA SER A 80 -16.95 3.76 13.59
C SER A 80 -15.47 4.14 13.80
N LEU A 81 -15.15 5.43 13.76
CA LEU A 81 -13.80 5.92 14.06
C LEU A 81 -13.35 5.63 15.50
N GLU A 82 -14.29 5.41 16.41
CA GLU A 82 -14.06 5.08 17.82
C GLU A 82 -13.91 3.58 18.07
N GLY A 83 -14.02 2.75 17.02
CA GLY A 83 -13.83 1.30 17.11
C GLY A 83 -15.09 0.50 17.39
N GLN A 84 -16.29 1.11 17.37
CA GLN A 84 -17.53 0.37 17.47
C GLN A 84 -17.82 -0.37 16.16
N LYS A 85 -17.97 -1.70 16.21
CA LYS A 85 -18.47 -2.48 15.07
C LYS A 85 -19.91 -2.06 14.75
N LEU A 86 -20.17 -1.64 13.52
CA LEU A 86 -21.48 -1.22 13.03
C LEU A 86 -22.24 -2.39 12.43
N TRP A 87 -21.60 -3.14 11.54
CA TRP A 87 -22.18 -4.32 10.88
C TRP A 87 -21.08 -5.21 10.29
N SER A 88 -21.46 -6.44 9.88
CA SER A 88 -20.59 -7.37 9.14
C SER A 88 -21.42 -8.21 8.19
N GLU A 89 -20.92 -8.41 6.97
CA GLU A 89 -21.60 -9.17 5.92
C GLU A 89 -20.65 -10.18 5.27
N SER A 90 -21.17 -11.37 4.93
CA SER A 90 -20.39 -12.44 4.30
C SER A 90 -20.42 -12.29 2.79
N VAL A 91 -19.27 -11.97 2.19
CA VAL A 91 -19.21 -11.58 0.77
C VAL A 91 -18.27 -12.44 -0.06
N GLY A 92 -17.39 -13.23 0.55
CA GLY A 92 -16.30 -13.94 -0.14
C GLY A 92 -14.94 -13.36 0.23
N PHE A 93 -13.87 -13.87 -0.38
CA PHE A 93 -12.51 -13.39 -0.12
C PHE A 93 -12.34 -11.97 -0.66
N VAL A 94 -12.37 -10.97 0.22
CA VAL A 94 -12.32 -9.55 -0.18
C VAL A 94 -10.96 -9.17 -0.73
N ARG A 95 -10.95 -8.60 -1.94
CA ARG A 95 -9.74 -8.17 -2.66
C ARG A 95 -9.64 -6.65 -2.78
N LYS A 96 -10.77 -5.97 -2.97
CA LYS A 96 -10.83 -4.51 -3.11
C LYS A 96 -12.16 -3.97 -2.59
N ILE A 97 -12.10 -2.83 -1.91
CA ILE A 97 -13.23 -2.05 -1.42
C ILE A 97 -13.07 -0.64 -2.00
N GLN A 98 -14.17 -0.05 -2.44
CA GLN A 98 -14.21 1.38 -2.79
C GLN A 98 -15.56 1.98 -2.42
N LYS A 99 -15.55 3.12 -1.75
CA LYS A 99 -16.76 3.92 -1.49
C LYS A 99 -17.40 4.42 -2.79
N VAL A 100 -18.72 4.35 -2.84
CA VAL A 100 -19.60 5.05 -3.80
C VAL A 100 -20.59 5.92 -3.02
N GLN A 101 -21.34 6.82 -3.64
CA GLN A 101 -22.21 7.78 -2.95
C GLN A 101 -23.05 7.14 -1.81
N ASP A 102 -23.86 6.13 -2.13
CA ASP A 102 -24.84 5.53 -1.20
C ASP A 102 -24.42 4.18 -0.61
N GLY A 103 -23.13 3.84 -0.71
CA GLY A 103 -22.68 2.52 -0.30
C GLY A 103 -21.21 2.25 -0.55
N ILE A 104 -20.86 0.98 -0.64
CA ILE A 104 -19.53 0.53 -1.05
C ILE A 104 -19.66 -0.52 -2.15
N ILE A 105 -18.65 -0.59 -3.00
CA ILE A 105 -18.44 -1.69 -3.92
C ILE A 105 -17.34 -2.58 -3.37
N VAL A 106 -17.59 -3.90 -3.35
CA VAL A 106 -16.66 -4.90 -2.84
C VAL A 106 -16.40 -5.95 -3.90
N GLY A 107 -15.16 -6.04 -4.35
CA GLY A 107 -14.69 -7.09 -5.25
C GLY A 107 -14.11 -8.27 -4.47
N VAL A 108 -14.55 -9.48 -4.82
CA VAL A 108 -14.25 -10.71 -4.09
C VAL A 108 -13.91 -11.88 -5.02
N ASP A 109 -13.18 -12.86 -4.49
CA ASP A 109 -13.18 -14.24 -5.04
C ASP A 109 -14.15 -15.11 -4.22
N ILE A 110 -14.90 -16.01 -4.86
CA ILE A 110 -15.93 -16.83 -4.16
C ILE A 110 -15.67 -18.34 -4.16
N SER A 111 -15.08 -18.92 -5.21
CA SER A 111 -14.82 -20.38 -5.25
C SER A 111 -13.88 -20.73 -6.39
N ARG A 112 -12.93 -21.64 -6.17
CA ARG A 112 -12.18 -22.34 -7.22
C ARG A 112 -12.68 -23.78 -7.26
N GLY A 113 -13.11 -24.25 -8.43
CA GLY A 113 -13.50 -25.65 -8.63
C GLY A 113 -12.34 -26.61 -8.31
N PRO A 114 -12.59 -27.93 -8.31
CA PRO A 114 -11.49 -28.91 -8.26
C PRO A 114 -10.48 -28.60 -9.38
N SER A 115 -9.21 -28.97 -9.16
CA SER A 115 -8.05 -28.56 -9.99
C SER A 115 -8.22 -28.81 -11.49
N ASP A 116 -9.14 -29.67 -11.86
CA ASP A 116 -9.46 -30.13 -13.20
C ASP A 116 -10.66 -29.44 -13.86
N TRP A 117 -11.50 -28.67 -13.14
CA TRP A 117 -12.83 -28.39 -13.70
C TRP A 117 -13.42 -26.98 -13.71
N PHE A 118 -13.09 -26.02 -12.86
CA PHE A 118 -13.63 -24.65 -13.09
C PHE A 118 -12.79 -23.54 -12.46
N GLY A 119 -12.81 -22.42 -13.17
CA GLY A 119 -12.55 -21.04 -12.73
C GLY A 119 -12.64 -20.81 -11.22
N THR A 120 -11.75 -19.99 -10.67
CA THR A 120 -12.08 -19.18 -9.52
C THR A 120 -13.07 -18.18 -10.06
N LEU A 121 -14.28 -18.11 -9.54
CA LEU A 121 -15.20 -17.06 -9.91
C LEU A 121 -14.93 -15.83 -9.04
N GLY A 122 -14.85 -14.69 -9.69
CA GLY A 122 -14.90 -13.39 -9.05
C GLY A 122 -16.33 -12.89 -8.96
N LYS A 123 -16.56 -11.97 -8.03
CA LYS A 123 -17.85 -11.30 -7.88
C LYS A 123 -17.64 -9.88 -7.41
N ILE A 124 -18.49 -8.98 -7.88
CA ILE A 124 -18.58 -7.61 -7.38
C ILE A 124 -19.92 -7.45 -6.69
N TRP A 125 -19.90 -6.92 -5.48
CA TRP A 125 -21.08 -6.61 -4.69
C TRP A 125 -21.25 -5.10 -4.56
N LEU A 126 -22.50 -4.64 -4.59
CA LEU A 126 -22.93 -3.32 -4.14
C LEU A 126 -23.60 -3.47 -2.78
N LEU A 127 -23.07 -2.81 -1.76
CA LEU A 127 -23.64 -2.79 -0.41
C LEU A 127 -24.07 -1.37 -0.05
N GLN A 128 -25.21 -1.23 0.63
CA GLN A 128 -25.57 0.03 1.28
C GLN A 128 -24.68 0.33 2.48
N ASN A 129 -24.72 1.58 2.96
CA ASN A 129 -23.96 2.01 4.15
C ASN A 129 -24.32 1.23 5.43
N ASN A 130 -25.49 0.57 5.49
CA ASN A 130 -25.92 -0.30 6.59
C ASN A 130 -25.44 -1.75 6.47
N GLY A 131 -24.69 -2.09 5.41
CA GLY A 131 -24.15 -3.42 5.14
C GLY A 131 -25.06 -4.33 4.32
N SER A 132 -26.30 -3.92 4.01
CA SER A 132 -27.21 -4.74 3.22
C SER A 132 -26.71 -4.89 1.77
N LEU A 133 -26.75 -6.14 1.27
CA LEU A 133 -26.44 -6.46 -0.12
C LEU A 133 -27.57 -6.00 -1.03
N VAL A 134 -27.24 -5.12 -1.96
CA VAL A 134 -28.19 -4.51 -2.89
C VAL A 134 -28.22 -5.30 -4.20
N SER A 135 -27.03 -5.55 -4.75
CA SER A 135 -26.85 -6.25 -6.02
C SER A 135 -25.45 -6.86 -6.07
N GLY A 136 -25.28 -7.84 -6.95
CA GLY A 136 -23.97 -8.35 -7.31
C GLY A 136 -23.96 -8.95 -8.69
N ASN A 137 -22.81 -8.86 -9.36
CA ASN A 137 -22.59 -9.49 -10.66
C ASN A 137 -21.26 -10.27 -10.64
N ILE A 138 -21.20 -11.34 -11.41
CA ILE A 138 -20.06 -12.27 -11.42
C ILE A 138 -19.10 -11.94 -12.55
N THR A 139 -17.82 -12.23 -12.33
CA THR A 139 -16.82 -12.30 -13.40
C THR A 139 -16.54 -13.76 -13.71
N TYR A 140 -16.23 -14.05 -14.97
CA TYR A 140 -15.98 -15.42 -15.41
C TYR A 140 -14.62 -15.99 -14.94
N GLY A 141 -13.67 -15.13 -14.55
CA GLY A 141 -12.41 -15.49 -13.89
C GLY A 141 -12.29 -14.93 -12.47
N SER A 142 -11.14 -15.15 -11.83
CA SER A 142 -10.82 -14.59 -10.51
C SER A 142 -10.90 -13.07 -10.57
N PHE A 143 -11.46 -12.44 -9.55
CA PHE A 143 -11.44 -10.99 -9.45
C PHE A 143 -10.07 -10.51 -8.98
N PHE A 144 -9.48 -9.52 -9.68
CA PHE A 144 -8.19 -8.96 -9.28
C PHE A 144 -8.23 -7.49 -8.94
N ASP A 145 -8.93 -6.68 -9.74
CA ASP A 145 -8.93 -5.24 -9.58
C ASP A 145 -10.17 -4.62 -10.24
N PHE A 146 -10.56 -3.44 -9.77
CA PHE A 146 -11.51 -2.58 -10.45
C PHE A 146 -11.16 -1.11 -10.25
N GLN A 147 -11.59 -0.23 -11.14
CA GLN A 147 -11.60 1.21 -10.90
C GLN A 147 -12.98 1.76 -11.21
N ILE A 148 -13.45 2.65 -10.33
CA ILE A 148 -14.70 3.39 -10.54
C ILE A 148 -14.35 4.80 -11.01
N VAL A 149 -14.97 5.23 -12.10
CA VAL A 149 -14.96 6.62 -12.57
C VAL A 149 -16.42 7.02 -12.76
N ASP A 150 -16.85 8.05 -12.03
CA ASP A 150 -18.26 8.45 -11.93
C ASP A 150 -19.17 7.28 -11.52
N ASN A 151 -20.06 6.82 -12.41
CA ASN A 151 -20.95 5.67 -12.22
C ASN A 151 -20.54 4.45 -13.04
N GLU A 152 -19.37 4.48 -13.66
CA GLU A 152 -18.82 3.39 -14.47
C GLU A 152 -17.78 2.62 -13.66
N ILE A 153 -17.83 1.31 -13.74
CA ILE A 153 -16.87 0.41 -13.10
C ILE A 153 -16.16 -0.39 -14.18
N TYR A 154 -14.83 -0.30 -14.16
CA TYR A 154 -13.94 -1.04 -15.03
C TYR A 154 -13.30 -2.14 -14.22
N ILE A 155 -13.48 -3.39 -14.63
CA ILE A 155 -13.13 -4.56 -13.82
C ILE A 155 -12.14 -5.40 -14.60
N SER A 156 -11.05 -5.83 -13.96
CA SER A 156 -10.17 -6.84 -14.51
C SER A 156 -10.35 -8.17 -13.79
N ASP A 157 -10.54 -9.21 -14.59
CA ASP A 157 -10.48 -10.59 -14.12
C ASP A 157 -9.39 -11.36 -14.82
N GLY A 158 -9.13 -12.56 -14.33
CA GLY A 158 -8.36 -13.49 -15.10
C GLY A 158 -8.33 -14.89 -14.56
N TRP A 159 -7.84 -15.76 -15.41
CA TRP A 159 -7.74 -17.16 -15.16
C TRP A 159 -6.37 -17.68 -15.56
N TRP A 160 -6.00 -18.77 -14.90
CA TRP A 160 -4.82 -19.54 -15.21
C TRP A 160 -5.14 -21.02 -15.04
N ILE A 161 -5.03 -21.76 -16.13
CA ILE A 161 -4.97 -23.23 -16.10
C ILE A 161 -3.52 -23.59 -16.24
N GLY A 162 -2.92 -24.10 -15.18
CA GLY A 162 -1.57 -24.64 -15.25
C GLY A 162 -1.48 -25.97 -14.55
N GLU A 163 -1.64 -27.02 -15.36
CA GLU A 163 -0.89 -28.28 -15.33
C GLU A 163 -1.34 -29.11 -16.56
N GLY A 164 -0.78 -28.81 -17.75
CA GLY A 164 -1.14 -29.45 -19.02
C GLY A 164 -0.43 -28.87 -20.27
N LYS A 165 -0.73 -29.40 -21.46
CA LYS A 165 -0.08 -29.01 -22.75
C LYS A 165 -0.42 -27.60 -23.26
N ALA A 166 -1.42 -26.94 -22.69
CA ALA A 166 -1.87 -25.61 -23.10
C ALA A 166 -1.73 -24.66 -21.91
N ASN A 167 -0.57 -24.00 -21.80
CA ASN A 167 -0.29 -22.94 -20.81
C ASN A 167 -1.11 -21.68 -21.14
N GLU A 168 -2.44 -21.81 -21.11
CA GLU A 168 -3.36 -20.77 -21.50
C GLU A 168 -3.64 -19.86 -20.31
N THR A 169 -3.25 -18.59 -20.46
CA THR A 169 -3.68 -17.50 -19.59
C THR A 169 -4.61 -16.61 -20.38
N TRP A 170 -5.76 -16.31 -19.79
CA TRP A 170 -6.73 -15.39 -20.35
C TRP A 170 -7.30 -14.52 -19.23
N GLY A 171 -7.84 -13.39 -19.61
CA GLY A 171 -8.53 -12.51 -18.69
C GLY A 171 -9.38 -11.51 -19.45
N ARG A 172 -10.25 -10.83 -18.73
CA ARG A 172 -11.20 -9.90 -19.31
C ARG A 172 -11.10 -8.55 -18.65
N VAL A 173 -11.44 -7.53 -19.43
CA VAL A 173 -11.78 -6.22 -18.91
C VAL A 173 -13.26 -6.01 -19.18
N TYR A 174 -14.01 -5.70 -18.14
CA TYR A 174 -15.43 -5.37 -18.23
C TYR A 174 -15.62 -3.88 -18.02
N LYS A 175 -16.65 -3.33 -18.65
CA LYS A 175 -17.25 -2.05 -18.28
C LYS A 175 -18.68 -2.27 -17.87
N TRP A 176 -18.98 -2.01 -16.61
CA TRP A 176 -20.35 -1.99 -16.10
C TRP A 176 -20.73 -0.58 -15.65
N LYS A 177 -22.04 -0.33 -15.55
CA LYS A 177 -22.62 0.86 -14.93
C LYS A 177 -23.35 0.52 -13.65
N VAL A 178 -23.26 1.43 -12.69
CA VAL A 178 -24.05 1.39 -11.45
C VAL A 178 -25.26 2.29 -11.64
N LEU A 179 -26.44 1.69 -11.82
CA LEU A 179 -27.69 2.40 -12.06
C LEU A 179 -28.64 2.18 -10.90
N GLY A 180 -28.54 3.03 -9.88
CA GLY A 180 -29.28 2.86 -8.62
C GLY A 180 -28.80 1.62 -7.88
N ASP A 181 -29.64 0.60 -7.82
CA ASP A 181 -29.45 -0.63 -7.06
C ASP A 181 -28.93 -1.81 -7.90
N LYS A 182 -28.59 -1.60 -9.17
CA LYS A 182 -28.17 -2.68 -10.08
C LYS A 182 -26.87 -2.37 -10.83
N PHE A 183 -26.19 -3.44 -11.20
CA PHE A 183 -25.12 -3.42 -12.19
C PHE A 183 -25.69 -3.70 -13.58
N VAL A 184 -25.25 -2.94 -14.57
CA VAL A 184 -25.54 -3.20 -15.99
C VAL A 184 -24.23 -3.34 -16.73
N GLU A 185 -23.96 -4.52 -17.27
CA GLU A 185 -22.81 -4.72 -18.16
C GLU A 185 -23.05 -4.03 -19.49
N GLU A 186 -22.10 -3.18 -19.92
CA GLU A 186 -22.13 -2.56 -21.24
C GLU A 186 -21.33 -3.36 -22.25
N TRP A 187 -20.13 -3.78 -21.87
CA TRP A 187 -19.27 -4.63 -22.70
C TRP A 187 -18.21 -5.33 -21.85
N TYR A 188 -17.59 -6.35 -22.44
CA TYR A 188 -16.33 -6.92 -21.99
C TYR A 188 -15.41 -7.19 -23.19
N VAL A 189 -14.10 -7.23 -22.92
CA VAL A 189 -13.06 -7.58 -23.89
C VAL A 189 -12.24 -8.72 -23.33
N GLU A 190 -12.08 -9.80 -24.12
CA GLU A 190 -11.17 -10.89 -23.79
C GLU A 190 -9.76 -10.58 -24.27
N LEU A 191 -8.79 -10.82 -23.40
CA LEU A 191 -7.39 -10.48 -23.60
C LEU A 191 -6.50 -11.69 -23.29
N ASN A 192 -5.34 -11.74 -23.94
CA ASN A 192 -4.33 -12.74 -23.64
C ASN A 192 -3.61 -12.38 -22.33
N GLY A 193 -3.47 -13.37 -21.45
CA GLY A 193 -2.89 -13.19 -20.13
C GLY A 193 -3.94 -12.98 -19.04
N THR A 194 -3.60 -13.36 -17.81
CA THR A 194 -4.40 -13.04 -16.61
C THR A 194 -4.36 -11.53 -16.38
N ILE A 195 -5.50 -10.83 -16.47
CA ILE A 195 -5.54 -9.37 -16.32
C ILE A 195 -5.68 -9.02 -14.84
N GLY A 196 -4.58 -8.56 -14.26
CA GLY A 196 -4.49 -8.31 -12.81
C GLY A 196 -4.72 -6.86 -12.41
N ARG A 197 -4.72 -5.93 -13.38
CA ARG A 197 -4.75 -4.48 -13.13
C ARG A 197 -5.57 -3.78 -14.20
N VAL A 198 -6.33 -2.78 -13.77
CA VAL A 198 -7.05 -1.86 -14.66
C VAL A 198 -6.89 -0.43 -14.16
N ARG A 199 -6.59 0.50 -15.07
CA ARG A 199 -6.59 1.93 -14.79
C ARG A 199 -7.30 2.70 -15.91
N VAL A 200 -7.98 3.78 -15.57
CA VAL A 200 -8.74 4.62 -16.50
C VAL A 200 -8.05 5.97 -16.58
N GLY A 201 -7.55 6.31 -17.77
CA GLY A 201 -7.03 7.63 -18.09
C GLY A 201 -7.95 8.41 -19.01
N ASN A 202 -7.43 9.46 -19.63
CA ASN A 202 -8.21 10.32 -20.52
C ASN A 202 -8.51 9.60 -21.86
N GLY A 203 -9.72 9.04 -21.98
CA GLY A 203 -10.19 8.36 -23.19
C GLY A 203 -9.57 6.99 -23.44
N ILE A 204 -8.82 6.43 -22.48
CA ILE A 204 -8.20 5.11 -22.58
C ILE A 204 -8.32 4.37 -21.26
N ILE A 205 -8.71 3.09 -21.35
CA ILE A 205 -8.64 2.12 -20.28
C ILE A 205 -7.39 1.27 -20.48
N TYR A 206 -6.49 1.33 -19.52
CA TYR A 206 -5.25 0.58 -19.47
C TYR A 206 -5.49 -0.73 -18.72
N ALA A 207 -5.07 -1.84 -19.30
CA ALA A 207 -5.17 -3.17 -18.69
C ALA A 207 -3.83 -3.89 -18.71
N GLY A 208 -3.42 -4.45 -17.57
CA GLY A 208 -2.12 -5.09 -17.39
C GLY A 208 -2.24 -6.58 -17.14
N SER A 209 -1.53 -7.40 -17.92
CA SER A 209 -1.49 -8.85 -17.75
C SER A 209 -0.31 -9.31 -16.89
N GLY A 210 -0.57 -10.15 -15.89
CA GLY A 210 0.47 -10.63 -14.99
C GLY A 210 -0.06 -11.62 -13.97
N ALA A 211 0.85 -12.42 -13.40
CA ALA A 211 0.50 -13.28 -12.29
C ALA A 211 0.15 -12.43 -11.06
N PRO A 212 -0.91 -12.76 -10.30
CA PRO A 212 -1.25 -12.08 -9.05
C PRO A 212 -0.19 -12.31 -7.95
N SER A 213 -0.25 -11.50 -6.89
CA SER A 213 0.68 -11.59 -5.75
C SER A 213 0.63 -12.96 -5.07
N GLY A 214 1.81 -13.54 -4.81
CA GLY A 214 1.95 -14.82 -4.10
C GLY A 214 2.05 -16.05 -5.00
N TYR A 215 1.86 -15.90 -6.31
CA TYR A 215 2.03 -16.98 -7.27
C TYR A 215 3.50 -17.13 -7.64
N ARG A 216 3.96 -18.37 -7.76
CA ARG A 216 5.29 -18.74 -8.26
C ARG A 216 5.09 -19.54 -9.54
N MET A 217 5.27 -18.90 -10.69
CA MET A 217 5.23 -19.59 -11.98
C MET A 217 6.59 -19.47 -12.67
N LYS A 218 6.89 -20.43 -13.54
CA LYS A 218 8.15 -20.50 -14.30
C LYS A 218 8.08 -19.80 -15.67
N TYR A 219 6.95 -19.18 -16.01
CA TYR A 219 6.68 -18.65 -17.34
C TYR A 219 6.55 -17.13 -17.33
N TYR A 220 7.18 -16.53 -18.34
CA TYR A 220 7.22 -15.10 -18.59
C TYR A 220 6.08 -14.73 -19.55
N PHE A 221 5.23 -13.82 -19.11
CA PHE A 221 4.23 -13.15 -19.95
C PHE A 221 3.99 -11.77 -19.36
N GLY A 222 3.42 -10.88 -20.15
CA GLY A 222 3.21 -9.51 -19.70
C GLY A 222 2.89 -8.61 -20.86
N ASP A 223 1.68 -8.09 -20.86
CA ASP A 223 1.16 -7.21 -21.88
C ASP A 223 0.41 -6.06 -21.21
N VAL A 224 0.53 -4.88 -21.79
CA VAL A 224 -0.30 -3.71 -21.46
C VAL A 224 -1.18 -3.44 -22.67
N TYR A 225 -2.47 -3.30 -22.44
CA TYR A 225 -3.47 -3.02 -23.45
C TYR A 225 -4.04 -1.62 -23.24
N GLY A 226 -4.20 -0.87 -24.33
CA GLY A 226 -5.05 0.31 -24.37
C GLY A 226 -6.39 -0.04 -24.98
N ILE A 227 -7.48 0.26 -24.28
CA ILE A 227 -8.85 -0.06 -24.67
C ILE A 227 -9.64 1.25 -24.72
N SER A 228 -10.41 1.46 -25.78
CA SER A 228 -11.33 2.60 -25.88
C SER A 228 -12.51 2.47 -24.90
N PRO A 229 -13.20 3.58 -24.58
CA PRO A 229 -14.41 3.55 -23.75
C PRO A 229 -15.55 2.67 -24.29
N GLU A 230 -15.53 2.35 -25.58
CA GLU A 230 -16.47 1.46 -26.27
C GLU A 230 -16.00 0.00 -26.35
N GLY A 231 -14.89 -0.37 -25.70
CA GLY A 231 -14.42 -1.76 -25.64
C GLY A 231 -13.62 -2.22 -26.86
N LYS A 232 -13.09 -1.31 -27.69
CA LYS A 232 -12.17 -1.67 -28.78
C LYS A 232 -10.72 -1.61 -28.30
N ILE A 233 -9.94 -2.66 -28.58
CA ILE A 233 -8.48 -2.64 -28.36
C ILE A 233 -7.86 -1.64 -29.33
N LEU A 234 -7.17 -0.65 -28.77
CA LEU A 234 -6.48 0.40 -29.52
C LEU A 234 -5.04 -0.01 -29.85
N TRP A 235 -4.35 -0.58 -28.86
CA TRP A 235 -2.95 -1.00 -28.97
C TRP A 235 -2.59 -2.03 -27.90
N LYS A 236 -1.43 -2.66 -28.10
CA LYS A 236 -0.84 -3.66 -27.20
C LYS A 236 0.68 -3.44 -27.11
N VAL A 237 1.20 -3.41 -25.89
CA VAL A 237 2.64 -3.38 -25.60
C VAL A 237 3.05 -4.65 -24.89
N HIS A 238 3.96 -5.41 -25.50
CA HIS A 238 4.55 -6.59 -24.87
C HIS A 238 5.73 -6.20 -23.99
N THR A 239 5.64 -6.46 -22.69
CA THR A 239 6.73 -6.18 -21.73
C THR A 239 7.57 -7.43 -21.43
N GLY A 240 7.01 -8.62 -21.68
CA GLY A 240 7.62 -9.91 -21.36
C GLY A 240 7.70 -10.26 -19.88
N TRP A 241 7.16 -9.40 -19.00
CA TRP A 241 7.24 -9.53 -17.53
C TRP A 241 5.87 -9.25 -16.93
N TRP A 242 5.50 -9.95 -15.85
CA TRP A 242 4.18 -9.77 -15.26
C TRP A 242 3.96 -8.31 -14.89
N ILE A 243 2.85 -7.75 -15.36
CA ILE A 243 2.41 -6.43 -14.92
C ILE A 243 1.93 -6.59 -13.47
N ARG A 244 2.59 -5.89 -12.56
CA ARG A 244 2.38 -6.02 -11.11
C ARG A 244 1.57 -4.88 -10.56
N ASP A 245 1.79 -3.69 -11.07
CA ASP A 245 0.96 -2.54 -10.77
C ASP A 245 1.03 -1.49 -11.88
N MET A 246 0.02 -0.62 -11.92
CA MET A 246 -0.07 0.47 -12.88
C MET A 246 -0.71 1.69 -12.25
N GLU A 247 -0.26 2.88 -12.64
CA GLU A 247 -0.92 4.14 -12.30
C GLU A 247 -0.95 5.09 -13.49
N VAL A 248 -1.96 5.94 -13.56
CA VAL A 248 -2.09 6.96 -14.61
C VAL A 248 -1.42 8.24 -14.14
N TRP A 249 -0.63 8.86 -15.02
CA TRP A 249 -0.02 10.16 -14.80
C TRP A 249 -0.14 10.99 -16.07
N ASN A 250 -0.98 12.02 -16.04
CA ASN A 250 -1.38 12.79 -17.21
C ASN A 250 -1.93 11.86 -18.32
N ASP A 251 -1.40 11.97 -19.56
CA ASP A 251 -1.77 11.11 -20.70
C ASP A 251 -0.90 9.84 -20.81
N TYR A 252 -0.21 9.47 -19.73
CA TYR A 252 0.65 8.29 -19.67
C TYR A 252 0.13 7.27 -18.66
N VAL A 253 0.48 6.01 -18.88
CA VAL A 253 0.43 4.98 -17.84
C VAL A 253 1.85 4.61 -17.42
N ILE A 254 2.06 4.57 -16.11
CA ILE A 254 3.26 4.06 -15.48
C ILE A 254 3.02 2.60 -15.17
N VAL A 255 3.94 1.72 -15.56
CA VAL A 255 3.75 0.28 -15.48
C VAL A 255 4.93 -0.36 -14.77
N GLY A 256 4.66 -0.94 -13.60
CA GLY A 256 5.63 -1.69 -12.83
C GLY A 256 5.52 -3.18 -13.13
N THR A 257 6.66 -3.81 -13.41
CA THR A 257 6.72 -5.25 -13.67
C THR A 257 7.51 -6.00 -12.61
N GLY A 258 7.36 -7.33 -12.58
CA GLY A 258 8.15 -8.15 -11.66
C GLY A 258 8.11 -9.63 -12.01
N PHE A 259 9.25 -10.30 -11.85
CA PHE A 259 9.37 -11.76 -11.93
C PHE A 259 10.33 -12.30 -10.84
N GLU A 260 10.02 -13.49 -10.32
CA GLU A 260 10.84 -14.23 -9.32
C GLU A 260 11.27 -13.46 -8.06
N ASN A 261 10.60 -12.37 -7.69
CA ASN A 261 10.98 -11.49 -6.57
C ASN A 261 12.40 -10.90 -6.66
N VAL A 262 13.00 -10.86 -7.84
CA VAL A 262 14.41 -10.44 -8.02
C VAL A 262 14.58 -9.25 -8.93
N ALA A 263 13.72 -9.10 -9.95
CA ALA A 263 13.89 -8.08 -10.97
C ALA A 263 12.53 -7.58 -11.46
N GLY A 264 12.56 -6.40 -12.05
CA GLY A 264 11.41 -5.74 -12.65
C GLY A 264 11.85 -4.51 -13.43
N LYS A 265 10.90 -3.86 -14.07
CA LYS A 265 11.11 -2.60 -14.80
C LYS A 265 9.98 -1.64 -14.46
N LEU A 266 10.26 -0.35 -14.60
CA LEU A 266 9.24 0.68 -14.69
C LEU A 266 9.19 1.17 -16.13
N TYR A 267 8.01 1.16 -16.73
CA TYR A 267 7.76 1.71 -18.05
C TYR A 267 6.88 2.94 -17.93
N LEU A 268 7.08 3.90 -18.84
CA LEU A 268 6.16 4.99 -19.10
C LEU A 268 5.64 4.82 -20.53
N ILE A 269 4.34 4.62 -20.67
CA ILE A 269 3.68 4.34 -21.95
C ILE A 269 2.70 5.47 -22.24
N ASP A 270 2.78 6.05 -23.44
CA ASP A 270 1.86 7.11 -23.86
C ASP A 270 0.48 6.57 -24.25
N ASN A 271 -0.47 7.47 -24.51
CA ASN A 271 -1.83 7.13 -24.95
C ASN A 271 -1.90 6.46 -26.35
N LYS A 272 -0.80 6.39 -27.10
CA LYS A 272 -0.71 5.69 -28.38
C LYS A 272 -0.05 4.31 -28.25
N GLY A 273 0.34 3.90 -27.04
CA GLY A 273 1.00 2.62 -26.79
C GLY A 273 2.50 2.64 -27.07
N ASN A 274 3.14 3.81 -27.15
CA ASN A 274 4.60 3.90 -27.28
C ASN A 274 5.24 3.89 -25.89
N VAL A 275 6.25 3.05 -25.70
CA VAL A 275 7.13 3.13 -24.53
C VAL A 275 8.07 4.33 -24.72
N VAL A 276 7.79 5.43 -24.02
CA VAL A 276 8.57 6.68 -24.14
C VAL A 276 9.75 6.74 -23.17
N TRP A 277 9.75 5.87 -22.17
CA TRP A 277 10.85 5.69 -21.22
C TRP A 277 10.71 4.37 -20.47
N SER A 278 11.83 3.81 -20.04
CA SER A 278 11.88 2.70 -19.10
C SER A 278 13.16 2.72 -18.27
N THR A 279 13.10 2.15 -17.07
CA THR A 279 14.28 1.87 -16.24
C THR A 279 14.17 0.50 -15.59
N ASP A 280 15.31 -0.15 -15.37
CA ASP A 280 15.38 -1.36 -14.56
C ASP A 280 15.12 -1.01 -13.09
N LEU A 281 14.40 -1.90 -12.42
CA LEU A 281 14.10 -1.86 -11.00
C LEU A 281 14.11 -3.29 -10.44
N TYR A 282 13.62 -3.42 -9.22
CA TYR A 282 13.28 -4.67 -8.56
C TYR A 282 11.84 -5.10 -8.89
N TYR A 283 11.42 -6.24 -8.35
CA TYR A 283 10.05 -6.74 -8.51
C TYR A 283 9.06 -5.74 -7.92
N VAL A 284 8.28 -5.06 -8.77
CA VAL A 284 7.33 -4.03 -8.32
C VAL A 284 6.11 -4.68 -7.66
N GLU A 285 5.64 -4.08 -6.57
CA GLU A 285 4.42 -4.48 -5.87
C GLU A 285 3.29 -3.49 -5.97
N ASP A 286 3.62 -2.21 -5.94
CA ASP A 286 2.70 -1.10 -5.78
C ASP A 286 3.38 0.18 -6.27
N ILE A 287 2.59 1.07 -6.87
CA ILE A 287 3.01 2.37 -7.35
C ILE A 287 2.02 3.39 -6.77
N GLU A 288 2.55 4.42 -6.14
CA GLU A 288 1.77 5.60 -5.78
C GLU A 288 2.32 6.79 -6.57
N VAL A 289 1.43 7.58 -7.17
CA VAL A 289 1.79 8.80 -7.89
C VAL A 289 1.26 10.01 -7.15
N GLU A 290 2.14 10.96 -6.88
CA GLU A 290 1.75 12.28 -6.38
C GLU A 290 2.49 13.34 -7.19
N ASN A 291 1.72 14.25 -7.80
CA ASN A 291 2.22 15.25 -8.74
C ASN A 291 3.08 14.61 -9.86
N ASN A 292 4.38 14.92 -9.88
CA ASN A 292 5.34 14.39 -10.87
C ASN A 292 6.27 13.34 -10.28
N VAL A 293 5.96 12.76 -9.12
CA VAL A 293 6.80 11.76 -8.47
C VAL A 293 6.05 10.44 -8.37
N ALA A 294 6.66 9.37 -8.89
CA ALA A 294 6.24 8.01 -8.64
C ALA A 294 7.04 7.42 -7.47
N TYR A 295 6.32 6.90 -6.48
CA TYR A 295 6.85 6.12 -5.37
C TYR A 295 6.58 4.65 -5.66
N VAL A 296 7.62 3.91 -5.99
CA VAL A 296 7.51 2.52 -6.44
C VAL A 296 7.96 1.61 -5.31
N ALA A 297 7.08 0.77 -4.79
CA ALA A 297 7.38 -0.21 -3.74
C ALA A 297 7.59 -1.60 -4.32
N GLY A 298 8.44 -2.41 -3.70
CA GLY A 298 8.68 -3.77 -4.15
C GLY A 298 9.67 -4.58 -3.33
N ILE A 299 10.28 -5.58 -3.98
CA ILE A 299 11.24 -6.51 -3.37
C ILE A 299 12.41 -6.83 -4.30
N GLN A 300 13.63 -6.81 -3.73
CA GLN A 300 14.86 -7.26 -4.36
C GLN A 300 15.48 -8.36 -3.51
N GLY A 301 15.33 -9.62 -3.93
CA GLY A 301 15.79 -10.77 -3.14
C GLY A 301 14.93 -10.92 -1.87
N SER A 302 15.50 -10.63 -0.70
CA SER A 302 14.76 -10.63 0.58
C SER A 302 14.41 -9.24 1.11
N GLU A 303 15.01 -8.19 0.54
CA GLU A 303 14.84 -6.82 1.03
C GLU A 303 13.67 -6.13 0.32
N GLY A 304 12.85 -5.42 1.09
CA GLY A 304 11.89 -4.48 0.51
C GLY A 304 12.62 -3.25 0.00
N LYS A 305 12.11 -2.66 -1.06
CA LYS A 305 12.66 -1.43 -1.65
C LYS A 305 11.55 -0.45 -1.93
N VAL A 306 11.79 0.84 -1.67
CA VAL A 306 10.97 1.93 -2.19
C VAL A 306 11.85 2.96 -2.87
N THR A 307 11.46 3.36 -4.08
CA THR A 307 12.19 4.32 -4.91
C THR A 307 11.28 5.46 -5.28
N ALA A 308 11.74 6.71 -5.11
CA ALA A 308 11.09 7.87 -5.67
C ALA A 308 11.71 8.25 -7.02
N ILE A 309 10.89 8.44 -8.04
CA ILE A 309 11.30 8.80 -9.39
C ILE A 309 10.54 10.05 -9.81
N ASP A 310 11.27 11.08 -10.20
CA ASP A 310 10.69 12.24 -10.86
C ASP A 310 10.36 11.87 -12.31
N LEU A 311 9.08 11.86 -12.66
CA LEU A 311 8.54 11.39 -13.93
C LEU A 311 8.85 12.35 -15.09
N ALA A 312 8.96 13.65 -14.81
CA ALA A 312 9.25 14.66 -15.82
C ALA A 312 10.72 14.58 -16.28
N SER A 313 11.65 14.54 -15.33
CA SER A 313 13.09 14.45 -15.58
C SER A 313 13.59 13.01 -15.74
N LYS A 314 12.76 12.02 -15.40
CA LYS A 314 13.07 10.57 -15.46
C LYS A 314 14.23 10.17 -14.56
N LYS A 315 14.42 10.89 -13.46
CA LYS A 315 15.54 10.70 -12.52
C LYS A 315 15.08 10.06 -11.23
N LYS A 316 15.87 9.10 -10.75
CA LYS A 316 15.76 8.59 -9.37
C LYS A 316 16.12 9.72 -8.40
N LEU A 317 15.19 10.04 -7.49
CA LEU A 317 15.39 11.04 -6.45
C LEU A 317 16.07 10.44 -5.22
N TRP A 318 15.55 9.29 -4.75
CA TRP A 318 16.09 8.55 -3.63
C TRP A 318 15.60 7.10 -3.67
N GLU A 319 16.24 6.24 -2.87
CA GLU A 319 15.85 4.83 -2.66
C GLU A 319 16.12 4.45 -1.21
N VAL A 320 15.24 3.64 -0.62
CA VAL A 320 15.36 3.13 0.75
C VAL A 320 15.05 1.63 0.81
N SER A 321 15.83 0.90 1.63
CA SER A 321 15.63 -0.53 1.89
C SER A 321 14.84 -0.78 3.17
N PHE A 322 14.08 -1.88 3.18
CA PHE A 322 13.35 -2.39 4.34
C PHE A 322 13.68 -3.87 4.60
N PRO A 323 13.55 -4.34 5.85
CA PRO A 323 13.87 -5.74 6.20
C PRO A 323 13.01 -6.80 5.47
N TYR A 324 11.84 -6.41 4.97
CA TYR A 324 10.88 -7.28 4.30
C TYR A 324 10.29 -6.58 3.09
N ARG A 325 9.66 -7.35 2.19
CA ARG A 325 8.89 -6.88 1.02
C ARG A 325 8.09 -5.62 1.34
N ALA A 326 8.32 -4.54 0.58
CA ALA A 326 7.47 -3.36 0.62
C ALA A 326 6.28 -3.62 -0.31
N LYS A 327 5.09 -3.80 0.28
CA LYS A 327 3.91 -4.35 -0.43
C LYS A 327 2.92 -3.31 -0.88
N VAL A 328 2.79 -2.22 -0.12
CA VAL A 328 1.85 -1.13 -0.35
C VAL A 328 2.52 0.18 0.04
N VAL A 329 2.28 1.23 -0.73
CA VAL A 329 2.74 2.60 -0.49
C VAL A 329 1.58 3.57 -0.67
N LYS A 330 1.43 4.53 0.25
CA LYS A 330 0.44 5.60 0.14
C LYS A 330 1.05 6.95 0.48
N TYR A 331 0.75 7.97 -0.33
CA TYR A 331 1.20 9.33 -0.08
C TYR A 331 0.24 10.06 0.86
N TYR A 332 0.81 10.84 1.78
CA TYR A 332 0.06 11.72 2.67
C TYR A 332 0.92 12.89 3.15
N ASN A 333 0.58 14.13 2.81
CA ASN A 333 1.17 15.35 3.37
C ASN A 333 2.71 15.30 3.53
N ASN A 334 3.41 15.13 2.40
CA ASN A 334 4.86 14.96 2.29
C ASN A 334 5.43 13.71 3.01
N LYS A 335 4.59 12.76 3.40
CA LYS A 335 4.98 11.49 4.01
C LYS A 335 4.50 10.34 3.15
N LEU A 336 5.17 9.21 3.27
CA LEU A 336 4.79 7.94 2.67
C LEU A 336 4.50 6.96 3.79
N LEU A 337 3.35 6.31 3.72
CA LEU A 337 3.02 5.14 4.52
C LEU A 337 3.43 3.92 3.72
N ILE A 338 4.42 3.18 4.21
CA ILE A 338 4.98 2.01 3.52
C ILE A 338 4.71 0.78 4.36
N GLY A 339 3.82 -0.06 3.84
CA GLY A 339 3.48 -1.34 4.43
C GLY A 339 4.49 -2.42 4.04
N THR A 340 5.11 -3.06 5.04
CA THR A 340 6.11 -4.12 4.80
C THR A 340 5.74 -5.42 5.49
N GLY A 341 6.26 -6.54 4.98
CA GLY A 341 6.27 -7.80 5.73
C GLY A 341 6.35 -9.07 4.88
N LYS A 342 6.17 -10.20 5.56
CA LYS A 342 6.14 -11.54 4.98
C LYS A 342 5.27 -12.48 5.82
N PHE A 343 4.89 -13.58 5.20
CA PHE A 343 4.49 -14.79 5.92
C PHE A 343 5.72 -15.60 6.27
N ASP A 344 5.86 -15.97 7.54
CA ASP A 344 6.93 -16.82 8.04
C ASP A 344 6.32 -18.15 8.50
N ILE A 345 6.79 -19.28 7.98
CA ILE A 345 6.22 -20.59 8.31
C ILE A 345 7.17 -21.31 9.25
N LYS A 346 6.69 -21.72 10.42
CA LYS A 346 7.47 -22.49 11.40
C LYS A 346 6.78 -23.80 11.73
N GLN A 347 7.56 -24.82 12.04
CA GLN A 347 7.05 -26.09 12.55
C GLN A 347 6.96 -26.02 14.07
N GLU A 348 5.77 -26.19 14.63
CA GLU A 348 5.51 -26.19 16.06
C GLU A 348 4.54 -27.32 16.39
N ASN A 349 4.89 -28.19 17.34
CA ASN A 349 4.07 -29.34 17.75
C ASN A 349 3.61 -30.21 16.55
N ASN A 350 4.49 -30.46 15.58
CA ASN A 350 4.21 -31.15 14.31
C ASN A 350 3.15 -30.49 13.42
N GLN A 351 2.91 -29.18 13.60
CA GLN A 351 2.03 -28.38 12.77
C GLN A 351 2.78 -27.22 12.13
N SER A 352 2.45 -26.91 10.88
CA SER A 352 2.96 -25.72 10.20
C SER A 352 2.15 -24.50 10.65
N VAL A 353 2.77 -23.58 11.37
CA VAL A 353 2.17 -22.33 11.84
C VAL A 353 2.64 -21.19 10.94
N VAL A 354 1.69 -20.39 10.45
CA VAL A 354 1.98 -19.22 9.62
C VAL A 354 1.96 -17.96 10.48
N TYR A 355 3.10 -17.31 10.56
CA TYR A 355 3.32 -16.05 11.27
C TYR A 355 3.22 -14.86 10.34
N ASN A 356 2.57 -13.82 10.83
CA ASN A 356 2.43 -12.55 10.14
C ASN A 356 3.48 -11.54 10.67
N VAL A 357 4.58 -11.33 9.94
CA VAL A 357 5.71 -10.51 10.40
C VAL A 357 5.91 -9.30 9.50
N GLY A 358 6.00 -8.10 10.09
CA GLY A 358 6.20 -6.86 9.34
C GLY A 358 5.89 -5.62 10.19
N SER A 359 6.00 -4.46 9.53
CA SER A 359 5.79 -3.16 10.17
C SER A 359 5.26 -2.16 9.14
N LEU A 360 4.56 -1.14 9.63
CA LEU A 360 4.30 0.09 8.89
C LEU A 360 5.46 1.06 9.13
N TYR A 361 6.01 1.60 8.05
CA TYR A 361 7.00 2.66 8.10
C TYR A 361 6.38 3.97 7.62
N ILE A 362 6.67 5.06 8.33
CA ILE A 362 6.41 6.40 7.86
C ILE A 362 7.72 6.99 7.36
N VAL A 363 7.74 7.42 6.11
CA VAL A 363 8.94 7.92 5.44
C VAL A 363 8.70 9.34 4.92
N ASP A 364 9.70 10.20 5.04
CA ASP A 364 9.68 11.51 4.39
C ASP A 364 9.72 11.35 2.87
N SER A 365 8.70 11.85 2.18
CA SER A 365 8.52 11.65 0.74
C SER A 365 9.58 12.33 -0.13
N LYS A 366 10.32 13.31 0.41
CA LYS A 366 11.33 14.08 -0.33
C LYS A 366 12.72 13.49 -0.18
N THR A 367 13.02 12.89 0.95
CA THR A 367 14.37 12.44 1.32
C THR A 367 14.50 10.93 1.48
N GLY A 368 13.39 10.19 1.61
CA GLY A 368 13.43 8.75 1.90
C GLY A 368 13.77 8.42 3.36
N ASN A 369 13.88 9.42 4.23
CA ASN A 369 14.22 9.21 5.64
C ASN A 369 13.07 8.58 6.42
N ILE A 370 13.36 7.55 7.22
CA ILE A 370 12.37 6.94 8.11
C ILE A 370 12.09 7.88 9.30
N LEU A 371 10.83 8.31 9.38
CA LEU A 371 10.31 9.17 10.43
C LEU A 371 9.83 8.34 11.63
N GLU A 372 9.08 7.27 11.36
CA GLU A 372 8.45 6.43 12.37
C GLU A 372 8.36 4.97 11.91
N LYS A 373 8.36 4.03 12.87
CA LYS A 373 8.14 2.60 12.63
C LYS A 373 7.11 2.06 13.62
N ILE A 374 6.06 1.42 13.11
CA ILE A 374 5.01 0.82 13.91
C ILE A 374 4.97 -0.69 13.64
N ASP A 375 5.15 -1.49 14.68
CA ASP A 375 5.10 -2.95 14.56
C ASP A 375 3.65 -3.45 14.49
N THR A 376 3.22 -3.79 13.28
CA THR A 376 1.83 -4.15 12.96
C THR A 376 1.66 -5.61 12.52
N GLY A 377 2.75 -6.26 12.10
CA GLY A 377 2.70 -7.44 11.22
C GLY A 377 2.79 -7.03 9.74
N TYR A 378 2.70 -7.99 8.83
CA TYR A 378 2.73 -7.78 7.38
C TYR A 378 1.58 -6.89 6.94
N VAL A 379 1.87 -5.65 6.56
CA VAL A 379 0.85 -4.72 6.06
C VAL A 379 0.51 -5.05 4.60
N ARG A 380 -0.78 -5.20 4.31
CA ARG A 380 -1.31 -5.61 3.00
C ARG A 380 -2.13 -4.52 2.33
N SER A 381 -2.73 -3.63 3.10
CA SER A 381 -3.59 -2.56 2.60
C SER A 381 -3.54 -1.33 3.51
N ILE A 382 -3.69 -0.15 2.90
CA ILE A 382 -3.71 1.15 3.58
C ILE A 382 -4.79 2.01 2.94
N ALA A 383 -5.63 2.62 3.76
CA ALA A 383 -6.60 3.64 3.34
C ALA A 383 -6.45 4.91 4.18
N LEU A 384 -6.76 6.06 3.57
CA LEU A 384 -6.54 7.39 4.14
C LEU A 384 -7.84 8.20 4.10
N SER A 385 -8.14 8.92 5.18
CA SER A 385 -9.18 9.96 5.20
C SER A 385 -8.78 11.08 6.17
N GLY A 386 -8.47 12.25 5.61
CA GLY A 386 -7.87 13.34 6.38
C GLY A 386 -6.58 12.87 7.07
N ASN A 387 -6.49 13.07 8.39
CA ASN A 387 -5.32 12.68 9.19
C ASN A 387 -5.38 11.22 9.68
N ILE A 388 -6.41 10.45 9.32
CA ILE A 388 -6.57 9.07 9.76
C ILE A 388 -6.09 8.11 8.69
N ALA A 389 -5.31 7.10 9.09
CA ALA A 389 -5.04 5.94 8.25
C ALA A 389 -5.56 4.65 8.88
N VAL A 390 -6.07 3.76 8.03
CA VAL A 390 -6.47 2.41 8.39
C VAL A 390 -5.49 1.44 7.74
N ILE A 391 -4.96 0.51 8.53
CA ILE A 391 -3.88 -0.40 8.13
C ILE A 391 -4.37 -1.84 8.24
N GLY A 392 -4.59 -2.49 7.11
CA GLY A 392 -4.92 -3.91 7.03
C GLY A 392 -3.68 -4.78 6.97
N THR A 393 -3.69 -5.91 7.68
CA THR A 393 -2.53 -6.83 7.76
C THR A 393 -2.80 -8.20 7.15
N GLY A 394 -1.74 -8.98 6.92
CA GLY A 394 -1.81 -10.41 6.54
C GLY A 394 -2.35 -11.32 7.64
N GLY A 395 -3.11 -10.80 8.60
CA GLY A 395 -3.70 -11.57 9.68
C GLY A 395 -5.15 -11.15 9.89
N LYS A 396 -5.61 -11.26 11.15
CA LYS A 396 -6.94 -10.78 11.56
C LYS A 396 -6.95 -9.33 12.05
N ASP A 397 -5.77 -8.78 12.33
CA ASP A 397 -5.61 -7.49 12.99
C ASP A 397 -5.59 -6.34 11.98
N PHE A 398 -6.23 -5.23 12.31
CA PHE A 398 -6.05 -3.96 11.63
C PHE A 398 -5.84 -2.83 12.65
N TYR A 399 -5.27 -1.72 12.19
CA TYR A 399 -4.91 -0.60 13.04
C TYR A 399 -5.49 0.69 12.49
N VAL A 400 -5.93 1.57 13.39
CA VAL A 400 -6.33 2.93 13.07
C VAL A 400 -5.32 3.86 13.70
N ILE A 401 -4.71 4.72 12.88
CA ILE A 401 -3.64 5.61 13.32
C ILE A 401 -3.95 7.06 12.99
N ASP A 402 -3.46 7.97 13.83
CA ASP A 402 -3.57 9.41 13.64
C ASP A 402 -2.23 9.99 13.17
N LEU A 403 -2.19 10.34 11.90
CA LEU A 403 -1.01 10.85 11.21
C LEU A 403 -0.60 12.25 11.67
N SER A 404 -1.49 13.01 12.33
CA SER A 404 -1.15 14.33 12.89
C SER A 404 -0.19 14.24 14.08
N LYS A 405 -0.14 13.07 14.74
CA LYS A 405 0.80 12.79 15.83
C LYS A 405 2.21 12.47 15.35
N ILE A 406 2.40 12.25 14.04
CA ILE A 406 3.73 12.07 13.45
C ILE A 406 4.41 13.42 13.41
N LYS A 407 5.20 13.70 14.45
CA LYS A 407 6.05 14.88 14.47
C LYS A 407 7.10 14.71 13.39
N GLU A 408 7.21 15.70 12.50
CA GLU A 408 8.42 15.84 11.71
C GLU A 408 9.58 15.92 12.70
N LYS A 409 10.61 15.10 12.49
CA LYS A 409 11.85 15.22 13.26
C LYS A 409 12.32 16.64 13.01
N SER A 410 12.04 17.55 13.96
CA SER A 410 12.50 18.91 13.88
C SER A 410 14.01 18.80 13.66
N THR A 411 14.49 19.21 12.48
CA THR A 411 15.90 19.44 12.25
C THR A 411 16.39 20.19 13.46
N LEU A 412 17.26 19.55 14.25
CA LEU A 412 17.76 19.98 15.55
C LEU A 412 17.48 21.47 15.74
N ASN A 413 16.39 21.80 16.45
CA ASN A 413 15.70 23.10 16.36
C ASN A 413 16.76 24.19 16.17
N GLN A 414 16.79 24.90 15.03
CA GLN A 414 17.88 25.86 14.75
C GLN A 414 18.06 26.83 15.93
N GLN A 415 17.01 27.06 16.72
CA GLN A 415 17.03 27.74 18.00
C GLN A 415 17.86 27.02 19.08
N ALA A 416 17.72 25.71 19.27
CA ALA A 416 18.58 24.92 20.17
C ALA A 416 20.04 24.91 19.70
N LEU A 417 20.30 24.81 18.39
CA LEU A 417 21.66 24.95 17.86
C LEU A 417 22.20 26.37 18.08
N MET A 418 21.39 27.41 17.87
CA MET A 418 21.75 28.80 18.16
C MET A 418 21.99 29.03 19.65
N VAL A 419 21.22 28.40 20.54
CA VAL A 419 21.44 28.47 22.00
C VAL A 419 22.75 27.79 22.37
N ILE A 420 23.05 26.61 21.82
CA ILE A 420 24.34 25.93 22.04
C ILE A 420 25.49 26.81 21.54
N VAL A 421 25.37 27.38 20.33
CA VAL A 421 26.38 28.30 19.78
C VAL A 421 26.54 29.54 20.66
N ALA A 422 25.45 30.15 21.12
CA ALA A 422 25.49 31.32 22.00
C ALA A 422 26.16 31.01 23.35
N VAL A 423 25.86 29.85 23.94
CA VAL A 423 26.52 29.40 25.19
C VAL A 423 28.02 29.20 24.97
N ILE A 424 28.44 28.60 23.85
CA ILE A 424 29.85 28.42 23.50
C ILE A 424 30.55 29.79 23.33
N VAL A 425 29.92 30.74 22.64
CA VAL A 425 30.45 32.10 22.44
C VAL A 425 30.59 32.84 23.77
N ILE A 426 29.60 32.76 24.67
CA ILE A 426 29.67 33.40 25.98
C ILE A 426 30.78 32.76 26.84
N ALA A 427 30.86 31.43 26.86
CA ALA A 427 31.87 30.71 27.64
C ALA A 427 33.30 31.05 27.17
N THR A 428 33.52 31.10 25.85
CA THR A 428 34.82 31.48 25.27
C THR A 428 35.16 32.95 25.54
N GLY A 429 34.18 33.85 25.46
CA GLY A 429 34.35 35.26 25.82
C GLY A 429 34.77 35.46 27.28
N ILE A 430 34.14 34.75 28.22
CA ILE A 430 34.49 34.78 29.65
C ILE A 430 35.89 34.21 29.90
N ALA A 431 36.27 33.12 29.23
CA ALA A 431 37.61 32.54 29.32
C ALA A 431 38.69 33.51 28.81
N ALA A 432 38.45 34.16 27.67
CA ALA A 432 39.36 35.16 27.11
C ALA A 432 39.51 36.39 28.03
N TYR A 433 38.40 36.90 28.59
CA TYR A 433 38.43 38.03 29.52
C TYR A 433 39.21 37.71 30.79
N THR A 434 38.99 36.54 31.38
CA THR A 434 39.72 36.11 32.60
C THR A 434 41.19 35.83 32.35
N SER A 435 41.58 35.37 31.16
CA SER A 435 42.98 35.24 30.74
C SER A 435 43.68 36.61 30.62
N ARG A 436 43.05 37.58 29.94
CA ARG A 436 43.62 38.94 29.80
C ARG A 436 43.81 39.64 31.14
N ARG A 437 42.83 39.51 32.05
CA ARG A 437 42.94 40.12 33.38
C ARG A 437 44.10 39.54 34.20
N LYS A 438 44.34 38.23 34.12
CA LYS A 438 45.51 37.59 34.76
C LYS A 438 46.85 38.07 34.20
N HIS A 439 46.90 38.50 32.94
CA HIS A 439 48.10 39.08 32.34
C HIS A 439 48.28 40.56 32.68
N ALA A 440 47.21 41.30 32.98
CA ALA A 440 47.29 42.70 33.41
C ALA A 440 47.64 42.85 34.91
N GLU A 441 47.38 41.83 35.72
CA GLU A 441 47.71 41.80 37.16
C GLU A 441 49.11 41.18 37.44
N LYS A 442 49.85 40.80 36.39
CA LYS A 442 51.27 40.43 36.43
C LYS A 442 52.09 41.53 35.79
#